data_AF-A0A7Y5BPU3-F1
#
_entry.id   AF-A0A7Y5BPU3-F1
#
_cell.length_a   1.000
_cell.length_b   1.000
_cell.length_c   1.000
_cell.angle_alpha   90.00
_cell.angle_beta   90.00
_cell.angle_gamma   90.00
#
_symmetry.space_group_name_H-M   'P 1'
#
loop_
_entity.id
_entity.type
_entity.pdbx_description
1 polymer ?
#
loop_
_entity_poly.entity_id
_entity_poly.type
_entity_poly.pdbx_seq_one_letter_code
_entity_poly.pdbx_strand_id
1 'polypeptide(L)'
;MINLFDSHTTRLDTTLYKVCVVAGRLLLAYLFFTQLFWKLPPDFGCGEDFAFPIPAEQNHWDANGSGGLCYWMGLESIFASKPRQVLVTDMRPAGLPKIGLNITPLAELNAAFLDNVVIPQIRITGWLIWLAEFSIFLSMLTGAFTRFGAIVSLGVSLQLYIGLANIPRPFEWEWSYGTIIALSLVMLGTAAGRTLGVDAWLRRKLAAPAERGNRLAKIGLLLT
;
A
#
# COMPACT_ATOMS: atom_id res chain seq x y z
N MET A 1 -17.09 14.93 12.50
CA MET A 1 -17.03 13.68 13.29
C MET A 1 -18.41 13.06 13.15
N ILE A 2 -18.56 11.99 12.37
CA ILE A 2 -19.86 11.32 12.23
C ILE A 2 -20.24 10.83 13.63
N ASN A 3 -21.35 11.32 14.18
CA ASN A 3 -21.88 10.85 15.46
C ASN A 3 -22.44 9.44 15.25
N LEU A 4 -21.55 8.45 15.22
CA LEU A 4 -21.86 7.02 15.31
C LEU A 4 -22.36 6.61 16.72
N PHE A 5 -22.57 7.59 17.61
CA PHE A 5 -22.99 7.44 18.99
C PHE A 5 -24.29 8.19 19.20
N ASP A 6 -25.35 7.64 18.62
CA ASP A 6 -26.68 7.79 19.22
C ASP A 6 -26.66 7.10 20.60
N SER A 7 -27.50 7.57 21.51
CA SER A 7 -27.59 7.12 22.92
C SER A 7 -27.93 5.63 23.12
N HIS A 8 -28.07 4.88 22.01
CA HIS A 8 -28.40 3.47 21.94
C HIS A 8 -27.24 2.53 21.58
N THR A 9 -26.00 3.03 21.43
CA THR A 9 -24.86 2.16 21.10
C THR A 9 -24.53 1.22 22.26
N THR A 10 -24.62 -0.08 22.03
CA THR A 10 -24.44 -1.07 23.09
C THR A 10 -22.95 -1.22 23.44
N ARG A 11 -22.65 -1.74 24.63
CA ARG A 11 -21.27 -2.09 25.01
C ARG A 11 -20.65 -3.10 24.04
N LEU A 12 -21.47 -3.95 23.44
CA LEU A 12 -21.06 -4.91 22.43
C LEU A 12 -20.54 -4.18 21.18
N ASP A 13 -21.29 -3.22 20.64
CA ASP A 13 -20.91 -2.46 19.44
C ASP A 13 -19.59 -1.73 19.62
N THR A 14 -19.41 -1.10 20.79
CA THR A 14 -18.17 -0.41 21.14
C THR A 14 -16.99 -1.39 21.21
N THR A 15 -17.21 -2.58 21.76
CA THR A 15 -16.18 -3.61 21.86
C THR A 15 -15.83 -4.17 20.50
N LEU A 16 -16.82 -4.51 19.69
CA LEU A 16 -16.66 -5.01 18.33
C LEU A 16 -15.90 -4.01 17.47
N TYR A 17 -16.27 -2.74 17.49
CA TYR A 17 -15.53 -1.68 16.79
C TYR A 17 -14.05 -1.68 17.17
N LYS A 18 -13.74 -1.73 18.47
CA LYS A 18 -12.34 -1.70 18.94
C LYS A 18 -11.57 -2.93 18.47
N VAL A 19 -12.18 -4.10 18.57
CA VAL A 19 -11.58 -5.37 18.11
C VAL A 19 -11.30 -5.31 16.62
N CYS A 20 -12.28 -4.91 15.80
CA CYS A 20 -12.14 -4.82 14.35
C CYS A 20 -11.04 -3.83 13.93
N VAL A 21 -10.98 -2.65 14.57
CA VAL A 21 -9.95 -1.65 14.27
C VAL A 21 -8.56 -2.16 14.63
N VAL A 22 -8.38 -2.79 15.80
CA VAL A 22 -7.08 -3.34 16.19
C VAL A 22 -6.69 -4.52 15.31
N ALA A 23 -7.62 -5.42 14.98
CA ALA A 23 -7.38 -6.54 14.09
C ALA A 23 -6.97 -6.06 12.69
N GLY A 24 -7.70 -5.11 12.10
CA GLY A 24 -7.38 -4.53 10.80
C GLY A 24 -6.00 -3.85 10.80
N ARG A 25 -5.67 -3.15 11.89
CA ARG A 25 -4.35 -2.51 12.06
C ARG A 25 -3.22 -3.54 12.09
N LEU A 26 -3.36 -4.60 12.89
CA LEU A 26 -2.36 -5.65 13.01
C LEU A 26 -2.25 -6.49 11.73
N LEU A 27 -3.35 -6.70 11.01
CA LEU A 27 -3.34 -7.36 9.71
C LEU A 27 -2.53 -6.55 8.70
N LEU A 28 -2.77 -5.23 8.61
CA LEU A 28 -1.99 -4.36 7.74
C LEU A 28 -0.51 -4.34 8.14
N ALA A 29 -0.21 -4.31 9.45
CA ALA A 29 1.16 -4.41 9.94
C ALA A 29 1.82 -5.72 9.48
N TYR A 30 1.13 -6.85 9.64
CA TYR A 30 1.65 -8.16 9.26
C TYR A 30 1.88 -8.27 7.74
N LEU A 31 0.95 -7.78 6.92
CA LEU A 31 1.11 -7.76 5.47
C LEU A 31 2.39 -7.03 5.04
N PHE A 32 2.66 -5.85 5.61
CA PHE A 32 3.89 -5.12 5.30
C PHE A 32 5.13 -5.75 5.93
N PHE A 33 5.01 -6.38 7.10
CA PHE A 33 6.09 -7.14 7.70
C PHE A 33 6.58 -8.26 6.77
N THR A 34 5.67 -8.99 6.11
CA THR A 34 6.07 -10.05 5.17
C THR A 34 6.77 -9.50 3.92
N GLN A 35 6.49 -8.25 3.52
CA GLN A 35 7.14 -7.64 2.34
C GLN A 35 8.62 -7.29 2.57
N LEU A 36 9.01 -7.01 3.81
CA LEU A 36 10.36 -6.53 4.12
C LEU A 36 11.47 -7.55 3.81
N PHE A 37 11.18 -8.84 3.93
CA PHE A 37 12.21 -9.86 3.97
C PHE A 37 12.72 -10.28 2.60
N TRP A 38 11.88 -10.23 1.57
CA TRP A 38 12.31 -10.54 0.21
C TRP A 38 12.93 -9.33 -0.51
N LYS A 39 12.98 -8.17 0.16
CA LYS A 39 13.57 -6.90 -0.31
C LYS A 39 14.63 -6.37 0.64
N LEU A 40 15.34 -7.24 1.37
CA LEU A 40 16.33 -6.77 2.34
C LEU A 40 17.47 -6.00 1.65
N PRO A 41 17.88 -4.84 2.18
CA PRO A 41 19.08 -4.16 1.73
C PRO A 41 20.35 -5.02 1.97
N PRO A 42 21.43 -4.83 1.20
CA PRO A 42 21.64 -3.72 0.25
C PRO A 42 21.19 -3.99 -1.20
N ASP A 43 20.79 -5.21 -1.53
CA ASP A 43 20.48 -5.62 -2.91
C ASP A 43 18.96 -5.65 -3.22
N PHE A 44 18.11 -5.55 -2.19
CA PHE A 44 16.65 -5.55 -2.31
C PHE A 44 16.09 -6.80 -3.02
N GLY A 45 16.81 -7.92 -2.89
CA GLY A 45 16.51 -9.17 -3.58
C GLY A 45 16.77 -9.15 -5.09
N CYS A 46 17.36 -8.08 -5.64
CA CYS A 46 17.66 -7.95 -7.06
C CYS A 46 18.87 -8.78 -7.53
N GLY A 47 19.67 -9.32 -6.60
CA GLY A 47 20.96 -9.94 -6.90
C GLY A 47 22.08 -8.91 -7.08
N GLU A 48 23.30 -9.39 -7.33
CA GLU A 48 24.53 -8.57 -7.33
C GLU A 48 24.54 -7.49 -8.42
N ASP A 49 24.01 -7.81 -9.60
CA ASP A 49 24.04 -6.94 -10.78
C ASP A 49 22.83 -6.01 -10.92
N PHE A 50 21.85 -6.10 -10.00
CA PHE A 50 20.57 -5.39 -10.12
C PHE A 50 19.90 -5.62 -11.49
N ALA A 51 19.95 -6.86 -11.98
CA ALA A 51 19.40 -7.20 -13.27
C ALA A 51 17.86 -7.03 -13.28
N PHE A 52 17.33 -6.61 -14.42
CA PHE A 52 15.89 -6.49 -14.66
C PHE A 52 15.45 -7.49 -15.73
N PRO A 53 14.20 -7.99 -15.66
CA PRO A 53 13.62 -8.78 -16.72
C PRO A 53 13.64 -8.02 -18.05
N ILE A 54 13.76 -8.76 -19.15
CA ILE A 54 13.72 -8.20 -20.51
C ILE A 54 12.49 -8.72 -21.26
N PRO A 55 11.89 -7.90 -22.14
CA PRO A 55 10.79 -8.35 -22.98
C PRO A 55 11.21 -9.55 -23.84
N ALA A 56 10.35 -10.56 -23.95
CA ALA A 56 10.49 -11.68 -24.86
C ALA A 56 9.27 -11.78 -25.79
N GLU A 57 9.32 -12.70 -26.75
CA GLU A 57 8.22 -12.89 -27.71
C GLU A 57 6.91 -13.31 -27.03
N GLN A 58 5.77 -13.07 -27.70
CA GLN A 58 4.44 -13.57 -27.30
C GLN A 58 3.95 -13.15 -25.90
N ASN A 59 4.26 -11.91 -25.46
CA ASN A 59 3.95 -11.41 -24.11
C ASN A 59 4.62 -12.23 -22.99
N HIS A 60 5.81 -12.77 -23.28
CA HIS A 60 6.69 -13.38 -22.30
C HIS A 60 7.77 -12.39 -21.85
N TRP A 61 8.47 -12.72 -20.78
CA TRP A 61 9.71 -12.05 -20.36
C TRP A 61 10.79 -13.10 -20.14
N ASP A 62 12.05 -12.72 -20.33
CA ASP A 62 13.16 -13.45 -19.74
C ASP A 62 13.46 -12.82 -18.39
N ALA A 63 13.55 -13.64 -17.35
CA ALA A 63 13.92 -13.16 -16.02
C ALA A 63 15.31 -12.52 -16.04
N ASN A 64 16.21 -12.92 -16.94
CA ASN A 64 17.53 -12.31 -17.09
C ASN A 64 18.31 -12.27 -15.75
N GLY A 65 18.18 -13.32 -14.94
CA GLY A 65 18.76 -13.40 -13.60
C GLY A 65 18.16 -12.44 -12.55
N SER A 66 17.13 -11.65 -12.91
CA SER A 66 16.46 -10.73 -12.00
C SER A 66 15.67 -11.46 -10.92
N GLY A 67 15.66 -10.86 -9.73
CA GLY A 67 14.89 -11.31 -8.58
C GLY A 67 14.29 -10.13 -7.81
N GLY A 68 13.56 -10.47 -6.75
CA GLY A 68 13.10 -9.51 -5.75
C GLY A 68 12.49 -8.25 -6.35
N LEU A 69 12.88 -7.09 -5.84
CA LEU A 69 12.26 -5.82 -6.21
C LEU A 69 12.44 -5.49 -7.71
N CYS A 70 13.62 -5.76 -8.28
CA CYS A 70 13.94 -5.44 -9.67
C CYS A 70 13.11 -6.28 -10.65
N TYR A 71 12.83 -7.54 -10.30
CA TYR A 71 11.94 -8.39 -11.08
C TYR A 71 10.56 -7.75 -11.24
N TRP A 72 9.91 -7.35 -10.14
CA TRP A 72 8.56 -6.78 -10.19
C TRP A 72 8.52 -5.43 -10.89
N MET A 73 9.50 -4.55 -10.62
CA MET A 73 9.60 -3.26 -11.31
C MET A 73 9.77 -3.43 -12.83
N GLY A 74 10.55 -4.41 -13.26
CA GLY A 74 10.69 -4.70 -14.70
C GLY A 74 9.40 -5.23 -15.32
N LEU A 75 8.62 -6.04 -14.59
CA LEU A 75 7.30 -6.47 -15.07
C LEU A 75 6.34 -5.29 -15.25
N GLU A 76 6.34 -4.31 -14.35
CA GLU A 76 5.54 -3.10 -14.49
C GLU A 76 5.84 -2.36 -15.80
N SER A 77 7.13 -2.29 -16.18
CA SER A 77 7.60 -1.67 -17.42
C SER A 77 7.24 -2.51 -18.66
N ILE A 78 7.54 -3.81 -18.66
CA ILE A 78 7.27 -4.72 -19.80
C ILE A 78 5.78 -4.78 -20.15
N PHE A 79 4.91 -4.82 -19.13
CA PHE A 79 3.46 -4.92 -19.31
C PHE A 79 2.74 -3.56 -19.34
N ALA A 80 3.48 -2.44 -19.30
CA ALA A 80 2.95 -1.08 -19.30
C ALA A 80 1.98 -0.82 -20.46
N SER A 81 2.44 -1.12 -21.69
CA SER A 81 1.71 -0.87 -22.94
C SER A 81 0.67 -1.92 -23.29
N LYS A 82 0.54 -2.98 -22.48
CA LYS A 82 -0.43 -4.05 -22.74
C LYS A 82 -1.82 -3.60 -22.25
N PRO A 83 -2.90 -3.90 -23.00
CA PRO A 83 -4.25 -3.55 -22.57
C PRO A 83 -4.57 -4.12 -21.19
N ARG A 84 -4.80 -3.24 -20.22
CA ARG A 84 -5.11 -3.60 -18.83
C ARG A 84 -6.37 -2.91 -18.33
N GLN A 85 -7.23 -3.71 -17.72
CA GLN A 85 -8.45 -3.26 -17.05
C GLN A 85 -8.44 -3.65 -15.58
N VAL A 86 -9.05 -2.81 -14.75
CA VAL A 86 -9.26 -3.04 -13.31
C VAL A 86 -10.73 -2.85 -12.95
N LEU A 87 -11.09 -3.18 -11.71
CA LEU A 87 -12.47 -3.24 -11.24
C LEU A 87 -13.32 -4.09 -12.21
N VAL A 88 -12.74 -5.21 -12.62
CA VAL A 88 -13.31 -6.09 -13.63
C VAL A 88 -14.55 -6.75 -13.06
N THR A 89 -15.68 -6.57 -13.73
CA THR A 89 -16.89 -7.36 -13.49
C THR A 89 -17.03 -8.33 -14.65
N ASP A 90 -16.67 -9.59 -14.42
CA ASP A 90 -16.77 -10.65 -15.42
C ASP A 90 -18.18 -11.25 -15.43
N MET A 91 -19.01 -10.77 -16.36
CA MET A 91 -20.40 -11.22 -16.52
C MET A 91 -20.55 -12.25 -17.64
N ARG A 92 -19.44 -12.80 -18.16
CA ARG A 92 -19.47 -13.85 -19.20
C ARG A 92 -20.28 -15.08 -18.79
N PRO A 93 -20.27 -15.55 -17.52
CA PRO A 93 -21.14 -16.66 -17.10
C PRO A 93 -22.64 -16.39 -17.27
N ALA A 94 -23.05 -15.11 -17.31
CA ALA A 94 -24.43 -14.67 -17.55
C ALA A 94 -24.70 -14.30 -19.02
N GLY A 95 -23.77 -14.59 -19.95
CA GLY A 95 -23.88 -14.22 -21.36
C GLY A 95 -23.67 -12.73 -21.66
N LEU A 96 -23.17 -11.96 -20.69
CA LEU A 96 -22.95 -10.52 -20.80
C LEU A 96 -21.45 -10.19 -21.00
N PRO A 97 -21.11 -9.03 -21.59
CA PRO A 97 -19.71 -8.65 -21.81
C PRO A 97 -18.99 -8.36 -20.49
N LYS A 98 -17.67 -8.51 -20.51
CA LYS A 98 -16.79 -8.04 -19.43
C LYS A 98 -16.77 -6.52 -19.42
N ILE A 99 -16.95 -5.92 -18.23
CA ILE A 99 -16.79 -4.48 -18.01
C ILE A 99 -15.65 -4.23 -17.04
N GLY A 100 -14.94 -3.11 -17.22
CA GLY A 100 -13.84 -2.71 -16.36
C GLY A 100 -13.29 -1.34 -16.77
N LEU A 101 -12.50 -0.74 -15.89
CA LEU A 101 -11.85 0.54 -16.15
C LEU A 101 -10.51 0.30 -16.82
N ASN A 102 -10.27 0.93 -17.96
CA ASN A 102 -8.97 0.86 -18.64
C ASN A 102 -7.93 1.69 -17.87
N ILE A 103 -6.85 1.04 -17.41
CA ILE A 103 -5.73 1.69 -16.70
C ILE A 103 -4.46 1.76 -17.53
N THR A 104 -4.47 1.27 -18.77
CA THR A 104 -3.28 1.25 -19.65
C THR A 104 -2.56 2.60 -19.70
N PRO A 105 -3.24 3.76 -19.83
CA PRO A 105 -2.54 5.06 -19.84
C PRO A 105 -1.84 5.40 -18.52
N LEU A 106 -2.43 5.00 -17.38
CA LEU A 106 -1.82 5.21 -16.06
C LEU A 106 -0.61 4.29 -15.85
N ALA A 107 -0.72 3.05 -16.34
CA ALA A 107 0.35 2.08 -16.35
C ALA A 107 1.54 2.54 -17.20
N GLU A 108 1.30 3.08 -18.39
CA GLU A 108 2.34 3.68 -19.24
C GLU A 108 3.02 4.87 -18.56
N LEU A 109 2.24 5.74 -17.90
CA LEU A 109 2.80 6.86 -17.13
C LEU A 109 3.66 6.37 -15.94
N ASN A 110 3.21 5.33 -15.23
CA ASN A 110 3.97 4.70 -14.16
C ASN A 110 5.28 4.10 -14.68
N ALA A 111 5.25 3.39 -15.81
CA ALA A 111 6.44 2.84 -16.44
C ALA A 111 7.42 3.93 -16.88
N ALA A 112 6.93 5.02 -17.48
CA ALA A 112 7.77 6.16 -17.81
C ALA A 112 8.47 6.75 -16.57
N PHE A 113 7.78 6.83 -15.42
CA PHE A 113 8.40 7.25 -14.18
C PHE A 113 9.42 6.21 -13.66
N LEU A 114 9.10 4.91 -13.70
CA LEU A 114 9.99 3.85 -13.29
C LEU A 114 11.29 3.84 -14.10
N ASP A 115 11.18 3.82 -15.43
CA ASP A 115 12.30 3.67 -16.36
C ASP A 115 13.24 4.89 -16.31
N ASN A 116 12.70 6.10 -16.10
CA ASN A 116 13.50 7.33 -16.14
C ASN A 116 13.96 7.82 -14.76
N VAL A 117 13.31 7.42 -13.67
CA VAL A 117 13.60 7.94 -12.33
C VAL A 117 13.95 6.83 -11.34
N VAL A 118 13.14 5.78 -11.28
CA VAL A 118 13.23 4.80 -10.20
C VAL A 118 14.31 3.74 -10.46
N ILE A 119 14.27 3.11 -11.63
CA ILE A 119 15.20 2.07 -12.07
C ILE A 119 16.64 2.60 -12.15
N PRO A 120 16.93 3.77 -12.76
CA PRO A 120 18.30 4.28 -12.83
C PRO A 120 18.91 4.58 -11.46
N GLN A 121 18.07 4.81 -10.44
CA GLN A 121 18.49 5.12 -9.08
C GLN A 121 18.11 4.01 -8.09
N ILE A 122 18.03 2.75 -8.53
CA ILE A 122 17.52 1.61 -7.75
C ILE A 122 18.14 1.47 -6.36
N ARG A 123 19.43 1.80 -6.20
CA ARG A 123 20.11 1.74 -4.90
C ARG A 123 19.50 2.72 -3.88
N ILE A 124 19.10 3.91 -4.33
CA ILE A 124 18.48 4.94 -3.47
C ILE A 124 16.99 4.64 -3.33
N THR A 125 16.31 4.37 -4.44
CA THR A 125 14.87 4.15 -4.44
C THR A 125 14.47 2.86 -3.74
N GLY A 126 15.28 1.81 -3.80
CA GLY A 126 15.12 0.59 -3.02
C GLY A 126 15.12 0.87 -1.51
N TRP A 127 16.04 1.71 -1.02
CA TRP A 127 16.03 2.14 0.39
C TRP A 127 14.77 2.92 0.74
N LEU A 128 14.32 3.82 -0.13
CA LEU A 128 13.09 4.58 0.08
C LEU A 128 11.86 3.67 0.14
N ILE A 129 11.75 2.68 -0.76
CA ILE A 129 10.67 1.70 -0.78
C ILE A 129 10.69 0.85 0.49
N TRP A 130 11.85 0.30 0.85
CA TRP A 130 11.98 -0.51 2.06
C TRP A 130 11.67 0.29 3.33
N LEU A 131 12.16 1.53 3.45
CA LEU A 131 11.87 2.40 4.58
C LEU A 131 10.39 2.80 4.64
N ALA A 132 9.74 3.00 3.49
CA ALA A 132 8.31 3.25 3.44
C ALA A 132 7.53 2.04 3.99
N GLU A 133 7.81 0.83 3.51
CA GLU A 133 7.20 -0.41 4.01
C GLU A 133 7.48 -0.64 5.49
N PHE A 134 8.72 -0.41 5.94
CA PHE A 134 9.10 -0.54 7.34
C PHE A 134 8.38 0.46 8.24
N SER A 135 8.23 1.71 7.76
CA SER A 135 7.48 2.73 8.50
C SER A 135 6.01 2.38 8.64
N ILE A 136 5.39 1.77 7.63
CA ILE A 136 4.01 1.28 7.69
C ILE A 136 3.91 0.19 8.74
N PHE A 137 4.78 -0.82 8.67
CA PHE A 137 4.82 -1.92 9.64
C PHE A 137 4.93 -1.39 11.07
N LEU A 138 5.92 -0.54 11.35
CA LEU A 138 6.18 -0.03 12.70
C LEU A 138 5.01 0.83 13.20
N SER A 139 4.47 1.70 12.34
CA SER A 139 3.33 2.56 12.64
C SER A 139 2.08 1.75 13.00
N MET A 140 1.76 0.74 12.19
CA MET A 140 0.57 -0.10 12.39
C MET A 140 0.73 -1.06 13.57
N LEU A 141 1.90 -1.67 13.74
CA LEU A 141 2.15 -2.59 14.85
C LEU A 141 2.02 -1.87 16.20
N THR A 142 2.69 -0.73 16.35
CA THR A 142 2.72 0.03 17.61
C THR A 142 1.46 0.88 17.80
N GLY A 143 0.74 1.18 16.72
CA GLY A 143 -0.34 2.15 16.75
C GLY A 143 0.15 3.59 16.95
N ALA A 144 1.37 3.91 16.49
CA ALA A 144 1.96 5.25 16.52
C ALA A 144 1.92 5.89 15.13
N PHE A 145 1.51 7.16 15.05
CA PHE A 145 1.32 7.93 13.83
C PHE A 145 0.52 7.17 12.77
N THR A 146 -0.55 6.49 13.18
CA THR A 146 -1.26 5.53 12.32
C THR A 146 -1.84 6.14 11.06
N ARG A 147 -2.21 7.42 11.06
CA ARG A 147 -2.67 8.07 9.82
C ARG A 147 -1.52 8.30 8.85
N PHE A 148 -0.32 8.61 9.34
CA PHE A 148 0.87 8.67 8.50
C PHE A 148 1.14 7.30 7.88
N GLY A 149 1.22 6.24 8.69
CA GLY A 149 1.40 4.88 8.18
C GLY A 149 0.33 4.48 7.16
N ALA A 150 -0.93 4.86 7.39
CA ALA A 150 -2.03 4.58 6.46
C ALA A 150 -1.90 5.35 5.14
N ILE A 151 -1.44 6.61 5.16
CA ILE A 151 -1.17 7.40 3.95
C ILE A 151 -0.02 6.79 3.14
N VAL A 152 1.07 6.42 3.80
CA VAL A 152 2.21 5.78 3.13
C VAL A 152 1.78 4.44 2.52
N SER A 153 1.03 3.63 3.28
CA SER A 153 0.46 2.37 2.80
C SER A 153 -0.46 2.56 1.61
N LEU A 154 -1.31 3.59 1.63
CA LEU A 154 -2.19 3.92 0.51
C LEU A 154 -1.37 4.28 -0.73
N GLY A 155 -0.33 5.10 -0.59
CA GLY A 155 0.55 5.48 -1.71
C GLY A 155 1.27 4.28 -2.32
N VAL A 156 1.90 3.44 -1.49
CA VAL A 156 2.59 2.21 -1.95
C VAL A 156 1.60 1.27 -2.64
N SER A 157 0.43 1.04 -2.03
CA SER A 157 -0.56 0.09 -2.57
C SER A 157 -1.23 0.60 -3.84
N LEU A 158 -1.43 1.92 -3.98
CA LEU A 158 -1.89 2.53 -5.23
C LEU A 158 -0.87 2.39 -6.35
N GLN A 159 0.41 2.58 -6.05
CA GLN A 159 1.47 2.38 -7.03
C GLN A 159 1.48 0.93 -7.51
N LEU A 160 1.43 -0.05 -6.60
CA LEU A 160 1.34 -1.47 -6.96
C LEU A 160 0.06 -1.79 -7.75
N TYR A 161 -1.08 -1.17 -7.40
CA TYR A 161 -2.33 -1.34 -8.13
C TYR A 161 -2.21 -0.84 -9.57
N ILE A 162 -1.57 0.30 -9.81
CA ILE A 162 -1.36 0.83 -11.16
C ILE A 162 -0.33 -0.02 -11.92
N GLY A 163 0.75 -0.40 -11.24
CA GLY A 163 1.89 -1.12 -11.82
C GLY A 163 1.59 -2.56 -12.18
N LEU A 164 0.96 -3.32 -11.27
CA LEU A 164 0.86 -4.77 -11.33
C LEU A 164 -0.55 -5.32 -11.52
N ALA A 165 -1.61 -4.56 -11.23
CA ALA A 165 -2.96 -5.10 -11.28
C ALA A 165 -3.31 -5.66 -12.67
N ASN A 166 -3.87 -6.87 -12.65
CA ASN A 166 -4.34 -7.59 -13.83
C ASN A 166 -3.23 -7.83 -14.89
N ILE A 167 -1.96 -7.92 -14.45
CA ILE A 167 -0.90 -8.51 -15.28
C ILE A 167 -1.22 -10.00 -15.47
N PRO A 168 -1.37 -10.49 -16.72
CA PRO A 168 -1.88 -11.85 -16.97
C PRO A 168 -0.88 -12.95 -16.62
N ARG A 169 0.41 -12.64 -16.55
CA ARG A 169 1.51 -13.55 -16.23
C ARG A 169 2.57 -12.72 -15.49
N PRO A 170 2.92 -13.01 -14.22
CA PRO A 170 2.66 -14.24 -13.44
C PRO A 170 1.25 -14.40 -12.82
N PHE A 171 0.24 -13.69 -13.35
CA PHE A 171 -1.14 -13.65 -12.87
C PHE A 171 -1.31 -12.86 -11.57
N GLU A 172 -1.41 -11.54 -11.76
CA GLU A 172 -1.60 -10.58 -10.68
C GLU A 172 -3.06 -10.17 -10.58
N TRP A 173 -3.73 -10.63 -9.52
CA TRP A 173 -5.13 -10.34 -9.31
C TRP A 173 -5.33 -8.94 -8.71
N GLU A 174 -6.13 -8.11 -9.37
CA GLU A 174 -6.29 -6.69 -9.02
C GLU A 174 -6.84 -6.47 -7.60
N TRP A 175 -7.67 -7.39 -7.11
CA TRP A 175 -8.29 -7.26 -5.78
C TRP A 175 -7.30 -7.50 -4.65
N SER A 176 -6.17 -8.17 -4.88
CA SER A 176 -5.09 -8.28 -3.89
C SER A 176 -4.58 -6.89 -3.49
N TYR A 177 -4.34 -6.03 -4.47
CA TYR A 177 -3.92 -4.64 -4.24
C TYR A 177 -5.09 -3.75 -3.79
N GLY A 178 -6.28 -3.94 -4.39
CA GLY A 178 -7.48 -3.17 -4.08
C GLY A 178 -7.95 -3.32 -2.63
N THR A 179 -7.82 -4.53 -2.07
CA THR A 179 -8.16 -4.79 -0.66
C THR A 179 -7.19 -4.13 0.31
N ILE A 180 -5.89 -4.07 -0.03
CA ILE A 180 -4.91 -3.32 0.77
C ILE A 180 -5.25 -1.83 0.74
N ILE A 181 -5.53 -1.26 -0.45
CA ILE A 181 -5.98 0.14 -0.58
C ILE A 181 -7.21 0.40 0.29
N ALA A 182 -8.23 -0.47 0.23
CA ALA A 182 -9.44 -0.33 1.03
C ALA A 182 -9.12 -0.39 2.54
N LEU A 183 -8.28 -1.34 2.97
CA LEU A 183 -7.85 -1.44 4.36
C LEU A 183 -7.08 -0.19 4.81
N SER A 184 -6.17 0.35 3.99
CA SER A 184 -5.44 1.60 4.27
C SER A 184 -6.40 2.78 4.43
N LEU A 185 -7.44 2.90 3.59
CA LEU A 185 -8.48 3.93 3.73
C LEU A 185 -9.27 3.78 5.04
N VAL A 186 -9.64 2.55 5.41
CA VAL A 186 -10.34 2.29 6.68
C VAL A 186 -9.44 2.65 7.88
N MET A 187 -8.16 2.28 7.86
CA MET A 187 -7.21 2.64 8.92
C MET A 187 -6.96 4.15 9.02
N LEU A 188 -6.89 4.84 7.87
CA LEU A 188 -6.78 6.30 7.81
C LEU A 188 -8.01 6.99 8.42
N GLY A 189 -9.22 6.56 8.02
CA GLY A 189 -10.48 7.15 8.45
C GLY A 189 -10.79 6.90 9.93
N THR A 190 -10.53 5.69 10.41
CA THR A 190 -10.78 5.29 11.81
C THR A 190 -9.74 5.84 12.78
N ALA A 191 -8.57 6.27 12.29
CA ALA A 191 -7.42 6.65 13.12
C ALA A 191 -7.06 5.54 14.11
N ALA A 192 -6.74 4.37 13.56
CA ALA A 192 -6.68 3.11 14.29
C ALA A 192 -5.74 3.09 15.51
N GLY A 193 -4.73 3.96 15.57
CA GLY A 193 -3.83 4.09 16.71
C GLY A 193 -4.50 4.63 17.97
N ARG A 194 -5.64 5.31 17.84
CA ARG A 194 -6.38 5.84 19.00
C ARG A 194 -7.07 4.75 19.82
N THR A 195 -7.15 3.54 19.26
CA THR A 195 -7.70 2.36 19.90
C THR A 195 -6.57 1.39 20.23
N LEU A 196 -6.23 1.25 21.52
CA LEU A 196 -5.16 0.36 22.01
C LEU A 196 -3.83 0.55 21.24
N GLY A 197 -3.47 1.80 20.96
CA GLY A 197 -2.22 2.17 20.30
C GLY A 197 -1.58 3.39 20.97
N VAL A 198 -0.33 3.64 20.60
CA VAL A 198 0.48 4.73 21.14
C VAL A 198 -0.12 6.11 20.84
N ASP A 199 -0.85 6.28 19.73
CA ASP A 199 -1.57 7.51 19.37
C ASP A 199 -2.58 7.95 20.44
N ALA A 200 -3.23 7.01 21.13
CA ALA A 200 -4.16 7.34 22.22
C ALA A 200 -3.45 8.10 23.35
N TRP A 201 -2.20 7.75 23.62
CA TRP A 201 -1.35 8.41 24.62
C TRP A 201 -0.77 9.73 24.09
N LEU A 202 -0.24 9.76 22.85
CA LEU A 202 0.29 10.99 22.25
C LEU A 202 -0.78 12.08 22.21
N ARG A 203 -2.01 11.71 21.82
CA ARG A 203 -3.11 12.67 21.71
C ARG A 203 -3.39 13.40 23.02
N ARG A 204 -3.34 12.69 24.15
CA ARG A 204 -3.51 13.28 25.50
C ARG A 204 -2.39 14.28 25.81
N LYS A 205 -1.16 13.97 25.43
CA LYS A 205 0.00 14.85 25.65
C LYS A 205 0.03 16.06 24.72
N LEU A 206 -0.41 15.89 23.47
CA LEU A 206 -0.35 16.93 22.44
C LEU A 206 -1.53 17.90 22.46
N ALA A 207 -2.66 17.55 23.10
CA ALA A 207 -3.86 18.39 23.17
C ALA A 207 -3.59 19.78 23.76
N ALA A 208 -3.09 19.87 25.00
CA ALA A 208 -2.86 21.15 25.67
C ALA A 208 -1.81 22.05 24.97
N PRO A 209 -0.67 21.53 24.48
CA PRO A 209 0.23 22.33 23.63
C PRO A 209 -0.39 22.82 22.32
N ALA A 210 -1.24 22.02 21.67
CA ALA A 210 -1.89 22.38 20.41
C ALA A 210 -2.93 23.50 20.59
N GLU A 211 -3.70 23.45 21.68
CA GLU A 211 -4.65 24.51 22.07
C GLU A 211 -3.93 25.83 22.35
N ARG A 212 -2.74 25.77 22.96
CA ARG A 212 -1.84 26.92 23.16
C ARG A 212 -1.15 27.42 21.88
N GLY A 213 -1.50 26.88 20.71
CA GLY A 213 -1.03 27.36 19.41
C GLY A 213 0.23 26.67 18.87
N ASN A 214 0.79 25.66 19.54
CA ASN A 214 1.97 24.95 19.04
C ASN A 214 1.66 24.19 17.73
N ARG A 215 2.33 24.58 16.63
CA ARG A 215 2.12 24.00 15.29
C ARG A 215 2.51 22.53 15.19
N LEU A 216 3.60 22.12 15.83
CA LEU A 216 4.07 20.72 15.81
C LEU A 216 3.08 19.82 16.56
N ALA A 217 2.52 20.30 17.68
CA ALA A 217 1.50 19.56 18.40
C ALA A 217 0.21 19.39 17.57
N LYS A 218 -0.19 20.41 16.79
CA LYS A 218 -1.32 20.32 15.86
C LYS A 218 -1.07 19.30 14.75
N ILE A 219 0.12 19.27 14.17
CA ILE A 219 0.50 18.27 13.15
C ILE A 219 0.51 16.88 13.75
N GLY A 220 1.09 16.71 14.94
CA GLY A 220 1.07 15.43 15.65
C GLY A 220 -0.35 14.93 15.88
N LEU A 221 -1.29 15.79 16.32
CA LEU A 221 -2.70 15.44 16.48
C LEU A 221 -3.42 15.08 15.17
N LEU A 222 -2.97 15.61 14.04
CA LEU A 222 -3.51 15.28 12.72
C LEU A 222 -3.10 13.86 12.31
N LEU A 223 -1.84 13.50 12.59
CA LEU A 223 -1.22 12.23 12.18
C LEU A 223 -1.47 11.06 13.15
N THR A 224 -1.88 11.36 14.39
CA THR A 224 -2.44 10.41 15.37
C THR A 224 -3.95 10.26 15.21
#